data_AF-A0A920NYV3-F1
#
_entry.id   AF-A0A920NYV3-F1
#
_cell.length_a   1.000
_cell.length_b   1.000
_cell.length_c   1.000
_cell.angle_alpha   90.00
_cell.angle_beta   90.00
_cell.angle_gamma   90.00
#
_symmetry.space_group_name_H-M   'P 1'
#
loop_
_entity.id
_entity.type
_entity.pdbx_description
1 polymer ?
#
loop_
_entity_poly.entity_id
_entity_poly.type
_entity_poly.pdbx_seq_one_letter_code
_entity_poly.pdbx_strand_id
1 'polypeptide(L)' 'MTRQIEYLCKEAPERLRIRRYGVPFSRPEDGKIYQRPFGGMTKNYGNETVQRTCAAADRTGMHFTHNVWPSIKT' A
#
# COMPACT_ATOMS: atom_id res chain seq x y z
N MET A 1 -2.51 -16.75 -16.21
CA MET A 1 -2.00 -15.39 -15.91
C MET A 1 -2.92 -14.57 -14.99
N THR A 2 -4.21 -14.89 -14.86
CA THR A 2 -5.20 -14.09 -14.10
C THR A 2 -5.25 -14.36 -12.59
N ARG A 3 -5.07 -15.61 -12.13
CA ARG A 3 -5.23 -15.97 -10.69
C ARG A 3 -4.28 -15.25 -9.73
N GLN A 4 -3.03 -14.99 -10.12
CA GLN A 4 -2.06 -14.32 -9.24
C GLN A 4 -2.40 -12.85 -9.03
N ILE A 5 -2.87 -12.17 -10.09
CA ILE A 5 -3.30 -10.77 -10.03
C ILE A 5 -4.56 -10.66 -9.16
N GLU A 6 -5.53 -11.55 -9.37
CA GLU A 6 -6.76 -11.58 -8.57
C GLU A 6 -6.46 -11.80 -7.08
N TYR A 7 -5.60 -12.78 -6.76
CA TYR A 7 -5.17 -13.05 -5.39
C TYR A 7 -4.48 -11.83 -4.78
N LEU A 8 -3.50 -11.25 -5.48
CA LEU A 8 -2.79 -10.05 -5.02
C LEU A 8 -3.75 -8.89 -4.71
N CYS A 9 -4.69 -8.61 -5.62
CA CYS A 9 -5.64 -7.51 -5.45
C CYS A 9 -6.63 -7.75 -4.30
N LYS A 10 -7.05 -9.01 -4.07
CA LYS A 10 -7.94 -9.36 -2.95
C LYS A 10 -7.24 -9.28 -1.60
N GLU A 11 -5.99 -9.74 -1.52
CA GLU A 11 -5.22 -9.83 -0.26
C GLU A 11 -4.61 -8.48 0.17
N ALA A 12 -4.31 -7.58 -0.77
CA ALA A 12 -3.59 -6.33 -0.49
C ALA A 12 -4.20 -5.47 0.65
N PRO A 13 -5.53 -5.24 0.72
CA PRO A 13 -6.12 -4.43 1.79
C PRO A 13 -5.97 -5.07 3.18
N GLU A 14 -6.14 -6.39 3.25
CA GLU A 14 -6.01 -7.14 4.49
C GLU A 14 -4.55 -7.16 4.98
N ARG A 15 -3.61 -7.41 4.06
CA ARG A 15 -2.18 -7.36 4.38
C ARG A 15 -1.75 -5.98 4.88
N LEU A 16 -2.31 -4.89 4.36
CA LEU A 16 -2.04 -3.55 4.86
C LEU A 16 -2.62 -3.32 6.28
N ARG A 17 -3.77 -3.93 6.60
CA ARG A 17 -4.44 -3.80 7.91
C ARG A 17 -3.76 -4.61 9.01
N ILE A 18 -3.45 -5.88 8.72
CA ILE A 18 -2.94 -6.86 9.70
C ILE A 18 -1.43 -6.70 9.90
N ARG A 19 -0.68 -6.35 8.85
CA ARG A 19 0.78 -6.32 8.87
C ARG A 19 1.29 -4.89 9.09
N ARG A 20 1.22 -4.42 10.34
CA ARG A 20 1.87 -3.18 10.77
C ARG A 20 3.33 -3.44 11.10
N TYR A 21 4.16 -3.61 10.07
CA TYR A 21 5.61 -3.76 10.21
C TYR A 21 6.33 -2.49 10.64
N GLY A 22 5.77 -1.69 11.54
CA GLY A 22 6.39 -0.42 11.97
C GLY A 22 6.57 0.62 10.87
N VAL A 23 6.08 0.39 9.64
CA VAL A 23 6.23 1.35 8.53
C VAL A 23 5.44 2.63 8.86
N PRO A 24 6.10 3.80 8.95
CA PRO A 24 5.46 5.05 9.31
C PRO A 24 4.75 5.67 8.09
N PHE A 25 3.64 5.08 7.68
CA PHE A 25 2.80 5.65 6.64
C PHE A 25 2.36 7.07 7.01
N SER A 26 2.35 7.96 6.01
CA SER A 26 1.83 9.32 6.15
C SER A 26 0.35 9.27 6.50
N ARG A 27 -0.10 10.16 7.38
CA ARG A 27 -1.50 10.26 7.81
C ARG A 27 -1.98 11.70 7.75
N PRO A 28 -3.14 11.99 7.10
CA PRO A 28 -3.82 13.27 7.23
C PRO A 28 -4.50 13.41 8.60
N GLU A 29 -5.17 14.52 8.82
CA GLU A 29 -5.94 14.79 10.06
C GLU A 29 -6.99 13.72 10.38
N ASP A 30 -7.50 13.01 9.35
CA ASP A 30 -8.46 11.91 9.51
C ASP A 30 -7.85 10.63 10.10
N GLY A 31 -6.53 10.63 10.31
CA GLY A 31 -5.78 9.52 10.88
C GLY A 31 -5.75 8.26 10.01
N LYS A 32 -6.20 8.31 8.74
CA LYS A 32 -6.10 7.17 7.82
C LYS A 32 -4.74 7.15 7.13
N ILE A 33 -4.39 6.02 6.50
CA ILE A 33 -3.18 5.96 5.68
C ILE A 33 -3.40 6.82 4.44
N TYR A 34 -2.53 7.80 4.24
CA TYR A 34 -2.52 8.63 3.04
C TYR A 34 -2.24 7.78 1.80
N GLN A 35 -3.06 7.98 0.76
CA GLN A 35 -2.92 7.35 -0.55
C GLN A 35 -2.72 8.42 -1.61
N ARG A 36 -1.71 8.25 -2.46
CA ARG A 36 -1.39 9.18 -3.55
C ARG A 36 -1.85 8.66 -4.91
N PRO A 37 -2.02 9.54 -5.92
CA PRO A 37 -2.21 9.09 -7.30
C PRO A 37 -0.96 8.37 -7.81
N PHE A 38 -1.16 7.43 -8.72
CA PHE A 38 -0.09 6.71 -9.40
C PHE A 38 -0.54 6.30 -10.81
N GLY A 39 0.40 6.15 -11.72
CA GLY A 39 0.11 5.84 -13.12
C GLY A 39 -0.73 4.56 -13.27
N GLY A 40 -1.73 4.60 -14.15
CA GLY A 40 -2.57 3.45 -14.49
C GLY A 40 -3.63 3.05 -13.43
N MET A 41 -3.78 3.82 -12.34
CA MET A 41 -4.77 3.52 -11.31
C MET A 41 -6.12 4.16 -11.62
N THR A 42 -7.09 3.33 -12.01
CA THR A 42 -8.46 3.75 -12.29
C THR A 42 -9.50 2.93 -11.54
N LYS A 43 -10.70 3.49 -11.35
CA LYS A 43 -11.91 2.82 -10.84
C LYS A 43 -12.86 2.49 -12.00
N ASN A 44 -13.78 1.56 -11.77
CA ASN A 44 -14.81 1.16 -12.75
C ASN A 44 -14.21 0.83 -14.14
N TYR A 45 -13.15 0.02 -14.16
CA TYR A 45 -12.52 -0.47 -15.39
C TYR A 45 -12.04 0.62 -16.36
N GLY A 46 -11.47 1.72 -15.86
CA GLY A 46 -10.85 2.76 -16.69
C GLY A 46 -11.59 4.10 -16.71
N ASN A 47 -12.70 4.22 -15.99
CA ASN A 47 -13.56 5.40 -16.07
C ASN A 47 -12.94 6.64 -15.39
N GLU A 48 -12.48 6.50 -14.15
CA GLU A 48 -11.92 7.64 -13.40
C GLU A 48 -10.64 7.25 -12.69
N THR A 49 -9.74 8.22 -12.51
CA THR A 49 -8.50 8.02 -11.74
C THR A 49 -8.79 7.85 -10.25
N VAL A 50 -7.92 7.12 -9.57
CA VAL A 50 -8.10 6.84 -8.13
C VAL A 50 -6.77 6.74 -7.41
N GLN A 51 -6.79 7.18 -6.16
CA GLN A 51 -5.65 7.16 -5.27
C GLN A 51 -5.72 5.88 -4.42
N ARG A 52 -4.76 4.97 -4.63
CA ARG A 52 -4.67 3.71 -3.86
C ARG A 52 -3.24 3.32 -3.48
N THR A 53 -2.27 4.19 -3.76
CA THR A 53 -0.85 3.96 -3.45
C THR A 53 -0.54 4.52 -2.08
N CYS A 54 -0.43 3.65 -1.08
CA CYS A 54 -0.08 4.03 0.29
C CYS A 54 1.36 4.54 0.35
N ALA A 55 1.58 5.66 1.04
CA ALA A 55 2.88 6.33 1.05
C ALA A 55 3.35 6.67 2.46
N ALA A 56 4.64 6.48 2.71
CA ALA A 56 5.42 7.13 3.76
C ALA A 56 6.31 8.17 3.07
N ALA A 57 5.76 9.37 2.88
CA ALA A 57 6.33 10.41 2.01
C ALA A 57 6.81 9.83 0.66
N ASP A 58 8.03 10.16 0.27
CA ASP A 58 8.76 9.67 -0.90
C ASP A 58 9.72 8.49 -0.58
N ARG A 59 9.79 8.06 0.69
CA ARG A 59 10.75 7.05 1.20
C ARG A 59 10.12 5.73 1.64
N THR A 60 8.99 5.38 1.04
CA THR A 60 8.22 4.18 1.43
C THR A 60 9.05 2.89 1.33
N GLY A 61 9.87 2.74 0.28
CA GLY A 61 10.75 1.58 0.11
C GLY A 61 11.84 1.49 1.18
N MET A 62 12.48 2.62 1.52
CA MET A 62 13.47 2.69 2.61
C MET A 62 12.85 2.23 3.93
N HIS A 63 11.69 2.80 4.30
CA HIS A 63 11.01 2.40 5.52
C HIS A 63 10.56 0.93 5.50
N PHE A 64 10.15 0.41 4.34
CA PHE A 64 9.82 -1.00 4.20
C PHE A 64 11.05 -1.87 4.47
N THR A 65 12.20 -1.56 3.87
CA THR A 65 13.45 -2.30 4.10
C THR A 65 13.89 -2.21 5.57
N HIS A 66 13.89 -1.03 6.17
CA HIS A 66 14.36 -0.86 7.55
C HIS A 66 13.45 -1.51 8.60
N ASN A 67 12.13 -1.57 8.35
CA ASN A 67 11.20 -2.06 9.37
C ASN A 67 10.67 -3.47 9.07
N VAL A 68 10.43 -3.84 7.80
CA VAL A 68 9.83 -5.14 7.45
C VAL A 68 10.87 -6.24 7.38
N TRP A 69 12.03 -6.00 6.77
CA TRP A 69 13.07 -7.03 6.62
C TRP A 69 13.53 -7.64 7.95
N PRO A 70 13.80 -6.84 9.01
CA PRO A 70 14.10 -7.41 10.31
C PRO A 70 12.93 -8.22 10.89
N SER A 71 11.70 -7.72 10.75
CA SER A 71 10.49 -8.35 11.30
C SER A 71 10.05 -9.64 10.58
N ILE A 72 10.59 -9.94 9.40
CA ILE A 72 10.34 -11.23 8.71
C ILE A 72 11.46 -12.25 8.94
N LYS A 73 12.58 -11.83 9.55
CA LYS A 73 13.72 -12.68 9.86
C LYS A 73 13.78 -13.16 11.31
N THR A 74 12.87 -12.67 12.15
CA THR A 74 12.69 -13.07 13.54
C THR A 74 11.39 -13.85 13.65
#